data_AF-A0AAN6S6R9-F1
#
_entry.id   AF-A0AAN6S6R9-F1
#
_cell.length_a   1.000
_cell.length_b   1.000
_cell.length_c   1.000
_cell.angle_alpha   90.00
_cell.angle_beta   90.00
_cell.angle_gamma   90.00
#
_symmetry.space_group_name_H-M   'P 1'
#
loop_
_entity.id
_entity.type
_entity.pdbx_description
1 polymer ?
#
loop_
_entity_poly.entity_id
_entity_poly.type
_entity_poly.pdbx_seq_one_letter_code
_entity_poly.pdbx_strand_id
1 'polypeptide(L)'
;MGFDNLDDMDDDHMRDLYDVLGVLPENLKWFGPNGKRINPYAEKHDDAEEQAEDKEPFMNVPLEVLFERNKPDDIDAEEAAVVTTLIRHILKYDPSERPSAEELLKEKWLEDA
;
A
#
# COMPACT_ATOMS: atom_id res chain seq x y z
N MET A 1 -0.75 -4.55 45.98
CA MET A 1 -1.58 -4.34 44.77
C MET A 1 -0.96 -5.20 43.67
N GLY A 2 -1.76 -6.12 43.14
CA GLY A 2 -1.31 -7.39 42.54
C GLY A 2 -0.59 -7.29 41.20
N PHE A 3 0.31 -8.25 41.01
CA PHE A 3 0.78 -8.70 39.71
C PHE A 3 0.27 -10.14 39.50
N ASP A 4 -1.04 -10.31 39.61
CA ASP A 4 -1.72 -11.54 39.19
C ASP A 4 -2.27 -11.25 37.78
N ASN A 5 -1.74 -11.96 36.77
CA ASN A 5 -2.15 -12.04 35.34
C ASN A 5 -1.02 -11.76 34.33
N LEU A 6 0.01 -12.61 34.34
CA LEU A 6 0.79 -12.90 33.13
C LEU A 6 0.69 -14.39 32.73
N ASP A 7 0.09 -15.24 33.56
CA ASP A 7 -0.17 -16.67 33.28
C ASP A 7 -1.41 -16.89 32.39
N ASP A 8 -2.17 -15.84 32.06
CA ASP A 8 -3.36 -15.89 31.17
C ASP A 8 -3.01 -15.53 29.71
N MET A 9 -1.73 -15.58 29.31
CA MET A 9 -1.38 -15.67 27.89
C MET A 9 -1.52 -17.13 27.45
N ASP A 10 -2.77 -17.54 27.34
CA ASP A 10 -3.17 -18.87 26.87
C ASP A 10 -2.79 -19.03 25.39
N ASP A 11 -1.67 -19.73 25.14
CA ASP A 11 -1.17 -20.08 23.81
C ASP A 11 -2.17 -20.97 23.02
N ASP A 12 -3.28 -21.41 23.63
CA ASP A 12 -4.32 -22.18 22.93
C ASP A 12 -4.91 -21.40 21.74
N HIS A 13 -5.06 -20.08 21.84
CA HIS A 13 -5.49 -19.26 20.69
C HIS A 13 -4.49 -19.27 19.52
N MET A 14 -3.19 -19.38 19.82
CA MET A 14 -2.14 -19.49 18.80
C MET A 14 -2.13 -20.87 18.15
N ARG A 15 -2.51 -21.92 18.91
CA ARG A 15 -2.69 -23.28 18.39
C ARG A 15 -3.90 -23.37 17.46
N ASP A 16 -5.04 -22.80 17.86
CA ASP A 16 -6.24 -22.73 17.01
C ASP A 16 -5.95 -21.98 15.70
N LEU A 17 -5.19 -20.88 15.79
CA LEU A 17 -4.76 -20.12 14.62
C LEU A 17 -3.86 -20.96 13.70
N TYR A 18 -2.92 -21.73 14.26
CA TYR A 18 -2.05 -22.61 13.49
C TYR A 18 -2.84 -23.74 12.81
N ASP A 19 -3.85 -24.31 13.47
CA ASP A 19 -4.70 -25.35 12.89
C ASP A 19 -5.53 -24.83 11.71
N VAL A 20 -5.97 -23.56 11.76
CA VAL A 20 -6.70 -22.91 10.64
C VAL A 20 -5.77 -22.51 9.50
N LEU A 21 -4.59 -21.94 9.80
CA LEU A 21 -3.65 -21.45 8.79
C LEU A 21 -2.80 -22.56 8.17
N GLY A 22 -2.60 -23.68 8.88
CA GLY A 22 -1.72 -24.77 8.49
C GLY A 22 -0.23 -24.40 8.56
N VAL A 23 0.61 -25.23 7.94
CA VAL A 23 2.06 -24.95 7.87
C VAL A 23 2.26 -23.63 7.12
N LEU A 24 2.99 -22.71 7.76
CA LEU A 24 3.34 -21.42 7.18
C LEU A 24 4.00 -21.66 5.80
N PRO A 25 3.47 -21.10 4.70
CA PRO A 25 4.00 -21.36 3.38
C PRO A 25 5.48 -20.96 3.29
N GLU A 26 6.27 -21.70 2.49
CA GLU A 26 7.74 -21.59 2.50
C GLU A 26 8.26 -20.18 2.16
N ASN A 27 7.45 -19.37 1.51
CA ASN A 27 7.74 -17.96 1.20
C ASN A 27 7.65 -17.03 2.41
N LEU A 28 7.14 -17.47 3.57
CA LEU A 28 7.09 -16.71 4.82
C LEU A 28 8.22 -17.07 5.79
N LYS A 29 9.08 -18.03 5.42
CA LYS A 29 10.24 -18.50 6.20
C LYS A 29 11.31 -17.42 6.42
N TRP A 30 11.11 -16.24 5.86
CA TRP A 30 12.09 -15.17 5.86
C TRP A 30 12.04 -14.26 7.07
N PHE A 31 11.06 -14.35 7.98
CA PHE A 31 10.95 -13.41 9.10
C PHE A 31 11.37 -14.03 10.45
N GLY A 32 12.30 -13.36 11.14
CA GLY A 32 12.75 -13.70 12.49
C GLY A 32 11.82 -13.16 13.58
N PRO A 33 12.12 -13.44 14.86
CA PRO A 33 11.24 -13.13 16.00
C PRO A 33 10.90 -11.64 16.20
N ASN A 34 11.61 -10.73 15.53
CA ASN A 34 11.34 -9.29 15.56
C ASN A 34 10.65 -8.77 14.27
N GLY A 35 10.09 -9.67 13.43
CA GLY A 35 9.50 -9.31 12.13
C GLY A 35 10.54 -8.88 11.09
N LYS A 36 11.84 -9.11 11.33
CA LYS A 36 12.93 -8.75 10.41
C LYS A 36 13.33 -9.90 9.51
N ARG A 37 13.77 -9.61 8.28
CA ARG A 37 14.23 -10.64 7.36
C ARG A 37 15.48 -11.38 7.88
N ILE A 38 15.49 -12.71 7.84
CA ILE A 38 16.61 -13.58 8.29
C ILE A 38 17.79 -13.53 7.31
N ASN A 39 17.54 -13.29 6.01
CA ASN A 39 18.59 -13.16 5.00
C ASN A 39 18.73 -11.70 4.51
N PRO A 40 19.76 -10.96 4.94
CA PRO A 40 20.00 -9.58 4.50
C PRO A 40 20.46 -9.44 3.04
N TYR A 41 20.77 -10.54 2.35
CA TYR A 41 21.21 -10.57 0.94
C TYR A 41 20.23 -11.27 -0.01
N ALA A 42 19.05 -11.68 0.47
CA ALA A 42 18.01 -12.17 -0.44
C ALA A 42 17.66 -11.06 -1.44
N GLU A 43 17.53 -11.41 -2.72
CA GLU A 43 17.06 -10.50 -3.76
C GLU A 43 15.84 -9.76 -3.22
N LYS A 44 15.98 -8.44 -3.09
CA LYS A 44 14.92 -7.58 -2.62
C LYS A 44 13.86 -7.63 -3.72
N HIS A 45 12.90 -8.53 -3.58
CA HIS A 45 11.58 -8.29 -4.15
C HIS A 45 11.16 -6.92 -3.62
N ASP A 46 10.72 -6.06 -4.54
CA ASP A 46 10.47 -4.62 -4.42
C ASP A 46 9.35 -4.24 -3.42
N ASP A 47 9.35 -4.87 -2.24
CA ASP A 47 8.54 -4.50 -1.11
C ASP A 47 9.44 -3.76 -0.12
N ALA A 48 9.05 -2.52 0.13
CA ALA A 48 9.86 -1.47 0.70
C ALA A 48 10.33 -1.71 2.14
N GLU A 49 11.31 -0.88 2.52
CA GLU A 49 11.65 -0.45 3.89
C GLU A 49 12.55 -1.35 4.75
N GLU A 50 13.86 -1.16 4.60
CA GLU A 50 14.75 -1.01 5.77
C GLU A 50 16.01 -0.24 5.37
N GLN A 51 16.07 1.07 5.69
CA GLN A 51 17.25 1.87 6.04
C GLN A 51 16.92 3.39 6.02
N ALA A 52 16.58 3.94 7.19
CA ALA A 52 17.06 5.27 7.59
C ALA A 52 18.49 5.03 8.13
N GLU A 53 19.52 5.77 7.74
CA GLU A 53 19.78 7.19 8.02
C GLU A 53 20.50 7.80 6.80
N ASP A 54 20.23 9.07 6.46
CA ASP A 54 20.85 9.85 5.37
C ASP A 54 20.50 9.53 3.90
N LYS A 55 19.39 8.84 3.63
CA LYS A 55 18.80 8.89 2.28
C LYS A 55 17.90 10.11 2.17
N GLU A 56 18.19 10.97 1.19
CA GLU A 56 17.24 11.99 0.74
C GLU A 56 15.85 11.35 0.62
N PRO A 57 14.80 12.04 1.07
CA PRO A 57 13.45 11.50 1.02
C PRO A 57 13.18 10.99 -0.39
N PHE A 58 12.81 9.72 -0.50
CA PHE A 58 12.53 9.09 -1.79
C PHE A 58 11.38 9.86 -2.45
N MET A 59 11.71 10.69 -3.44
CA MET A 59 10.72 11.39 -4.24
C MET A 59 10.20 10.44 -5.30
N ASN A 60 8.98 9.95 -5.09
CA ASN A 60 8.25 9.24 -6.13
C ASN A 60 8.12 10.12 -7.37
N VAL A 61 8.23 9.50 -8.54
CA VAL A 61 7.89 10.16 -9.81
C VAL A 61 6.40 10.56 -9.74
N PRO A 62 6.01 11.79 -10.15
CA PRO A 62 4.62 12.20 -10.15
C PRO A 62 3.74 11.22 -10.93
N LEU A 63 2.55 10.93 -10.41
CA LEU A 63 1.63 9.98 -11.03
C LEU A 63 1.19 10.43 -12.42
N GLU A 64 1.17 11.74 -12.69
CA GLU A 64 0.86 12.30 -14.00
C GLU A 64 1.93 11.92 -15.04
N VAL A 65 3.21 11.92 -14.64
CA VAL A 65 4.32 11.51 -15.51
C VAL A 65 4.27 9.99 -15.76
N LEU A 66 3.89 9.22 -14.73
CA LEU A 66 3.69 7.78 -14.89
C LEU A 66 2.49 7.46 -15.78
N PHE A 67 1.42 8.26 -15.70
CA PHE A 67 0.25 8.14 -16.56
C PHE A 67 0.63 8.47 -18.01
N GLU A 68 1.29 9.60 -18.27
CA GLU A 68 1.74 9.97 -19.62
C GLU A 68 2.62 8.90 -20.28
N ARG A 69 3.48 8.24 -19.50
CA ARG A 69 4.37 7.17 -20.00
C ARG A 69 3.64 5.87 -20.34
N ASN A 70 2.53 5.58 -19.66
CA ASN A 70 1.82 4.31 -19.77
C ASN A 70 0.40 4.46 -20.33
N LYS A 71 0.01 5.66 -20.80
CA LYS A 71 -1.34 5.87 -21.30
C LYS A 71 -1.57 5.00 -22.55
N PRO A 72 -2.76 4.44 -22.70
CA PRO A 72 -3.12 3.72 -23.92
C PRO A 72 -3.28 4.70 -25.10
N ASP A 73 -3.07 4.19 -26.32
CA ASP A 73 -3.00 5.00 -27.56
C ASP A 73 -4.34 5.61 -27.98
N ASP A 74 -5.44 5.15 -27.37
CA ASP A 74 -6.81 5.62 -27.58
C ASP A 74 -7.13 6.92 -26.81
N ILE A 75 -6.34 7.25 -25.78
CA ILE A 75 -6.53 8.48 -25.00
C ILE A 75 -5.80 9.64 -25.67
N ASP A 76 -6.58 10.61 -26.13
CA ASP A 76 -6.05 11.82 -26.74
C ASP A 76 -5.40 12.78 -25.71
N ALA A 77 -4.89 13.92 -26.17
CA ALA A 77 -4.22 14.87 -25.28
C ALA A 77 -5.21 15.64 -24.37
N GLU A 78 -6.45 15.84 -24.80
CA GLU A 78 -7.49 16.54 -24.03
C GLU A 78 -8.03 15.61 -22.93
N GLU A 79 -8.30 14.36 -23.26
CA GLU A 79 -8.72 13.31 -22.34
C GLU A 79 -7.65 13.03 -21.28
N ALA A 80 -6.38 12.95 -21.68
CA ALA A 80 -5.27 12.81 -20.75
C ALA A 80 -5.17 13.99 -19.76
N ALA A 81 -5.47 15.21 -20.21
CA ALA A 81 -5.51 16.39 -19.34
C ALA A 81 -6.65 16.32 -18.31
N VAL A 82 -7.81 15.77 -18.70
CA VAL A 82 -8.93 15.52 -17.78
C VAL A 82 -8.55 14.49 -16.73
N VAL A 83 -7.98 13.35 -17.14
CA VAL A 83 -7.57 12.27 -16.22
C VAL A 83 -6.51 12.73 -15.22
N THR A 84 -5.49 13.47 -15.67
CA THR A 84 -4.46 14.02 -14.77
C THR A 84 -5.04 15.03 -13.78
N THR A 85 -6.02 15.84 -14.20
CA THR A 85 -6.75 16.74 -13.31
C THR A 85 -7.59 15.97 -12.27
N LEU A 86 -8.19 14.85 -12.68
CA LEU A 86 -8.97 13.98 -11.80
C LEU A 86 -8.07 13.31 -10.74
N ILE A 87 -6.90 12.79 -11.14
CA ILE A 87 -5.91 12.19 -10.23
C ILE A 87 -5.52 13.19 -9.14
N ARG A 88 -5.25 14.46 -9.51
CA ARG A 88 -4.93 15.52 -8.54
C ARG A 88 -6.07 15.82 -7.58
N HIS A 89 -7.31 15.83 -8.06
CA HIS A 89 -8.48 16.08 -7.21
C HIS A 89 -8.72 14.94 -6.21
N ILE A 90 -8.60 13.69 -6.64
CA ILE A 90 -8.83 12.52 -5.79
C ILE A 90 -7.72 12.38 -4.73
N LEU A 91 -6.46 12.62 -5.12
CA LEU A 91 -5.28 12.41 -4.29
C LEU A 91 -4.84 13.67 -3.52
N LYS A 92 -5.76 14.61 -3.28
CA LYS A 92 -5.49 15.72 -2.37
C LYS A 92 -5.11 15.19 -0.98
N TYR A 93 -4.10 15.84 -0.41
CA TYR A 93 -3.54 15.48 0.90
C TYR A 93 -4.55 15.70 2.03
N ASP A 94 -5.27 16.83 2.02
CA ASP A 94 -6.33 17.10 2.98
C ASP A 94 -7.60 16.31 2.60
N PRO A 95 -8.10 15.41 3.48
CA PRO A 95 -9.33 14.67 3.23
C PRO A 95 -10.55 15.58 3.04
N SER A 96 -10.55 16.75 3.67
CA SER A 96 -11.67 17.71 3.63
C SER A 96 -11.79 18.38 2.26
N GLU A 97 -10.70 18.42 1.50
CA GLU A 97 -10.66 18.96 0.14
C GLU A 97 -10.93 17.90 -0.93
N ARG A 98 -11.01 16.62 -0.53
CA ARG A 98 -11.28 15.51 -1.44
C ARG A 98 -12.74 15.56 -1.88
N PRO A 99 -13.03 15.47 -3.18
CA PRO A 99 -14.40 15.36 -3.65
C PRO A 99 -15.03 14.05 -3.17
N SER A 100 -16.34 14.10 -2.93
CA SER A 100 -17.11 12.89 -2.65
C SER A 100 -17.23 12.01 -3.90
N ALA A 101 -17.53 10.72 -3.71
CA ALA A 101 -17.77 9.80 -4.82
C ALA A 101 -18.91 10.27 -5.74
N GLU A 102 -19.96 10.88 -5.16
CA GLU A 102 -21.09 11.43 -5.93
C GLU A 102 -20.71 12.63 -6.80
N GLU A 103 -19.73 13.43 -6.36
CA GLU A 103 -19.21 14.56 -7.15
C GLU A 103 -18.28 14.07 -8.26
N LEU A 104 -17.46 13.05 -7.99
CA LEU A 104 -16.60 12.44 -9.00
C LEU A 104 -17.41 11.82 -10.14
N LEU A 105 -18.54 11.17 -9.83
CA LEU A 105 -19.40 10.53 -10.84
C LEU A 105 -20.10 11.53 -11.79
N LYS A 106 -20.09 12.83 -11.47
CA LYS A 106 -20.63 13.89 -12.36
C LYS A 106 -19.60 14.40 -13.37
N GLU A 107 -18.37 13.93 -13.30
CA GLU A 107 -17.34 14.25 -14.28
C GLU A 107 -17.67 13.56 -15.60
N LYS A 108 -17.67 14.31 -16.70
CA LYS A 108 -18.04 13.81 -18.04
C LYS A 108 -17.24 12.58 -18.47
N TRP A 109 -16.01 12.45 -18.00
CA TRP A 109 -15.15 11.30 -18.25
C TRP A 109 -15.69 9.99 -17.65
N LEU A 110 -16.41 10.06 -16.54
CA LEU A 110 -16.97 8.92 -15.83
C LEU A 110 -18.45 8.66 -16.17
N GLU A 111 -19.13 9.63 -16.78
CA GLU A 111 -20.52 9.49 -17.23
C GLU A 111 -20.66 8.63 -18.51
N ASP A 112 -19.61 8.51 -19.32
CA ASP A 112 -19.64 7.85 -20.65
C ASP A 112 -19.08 6.40 -20.64
N ALA A 113 -18.91 5.80 -19.45
CA ALA A 113 -18.35 4.45 -19.24
C ALA A 113 -19.38 3.32 -19.19
#